data_AF-A0A2W4J4J8-F1
#
_entry.id   AF-A0A2W4J4J8-F1
#
_cell.length_a   1.000
_cell.length_b   1.000
_cell.length_c   1.000
_cell.angle_alpha   90.00
_cell.angle_beta   90.00
_cell.angle_gamma   90.00
#
_symmetry.space_group_name_H-M   'P 1'
#
loop_
_entity.id
_entity.type
_entity.pdbx_description
1 polymer ?
#
loop_
_entity_poly.entity_id
_entity_poly.type
_entity_poly.pdbx_seq_one_letter_code
_entity_poly.pdbx_strand_id
1 'polypeptide(L)'
;MNSNVSLLRELIENIRATGMTWARKRRELTALQNRRKVVQLELRDRLMAEAAARGERLSATAALEEARAHPEYIACLDEIALKQFEADAAEVAYTAARALFQAAITAPDEAGQLAA
;
A
#
# COMPACT_ATOMS: atom_id res chain seq x y z
N MET A 1 -22.85 -32.70 -9.62
CA MET A 1 -21.57 -32.69 -8.87
C MET A 1 -20.43 -31.93 -9.57
N ASN A 2 -20.37 -31.81 -10.90
CA ASN A 2 -19.28 -31.08 -11.60
C ASN A 2 -19.26 -29.56 -11.37
N SER A 3 -20.42 -28.92 -11.15
CA SER A 3 -20.52 -27.46 -10.99
C SER A 3 -19.81 -26.94 -9.72
N ASN A 4 -19.81 -27.72 -8.64
CA ASN A 4 -19.17 -27.33 -7.38
C ASN A 4 -17.63 -27.33 -7.49
N VAL A 5 -17.06 -28.29 -8.24
CA VAL A 5 -15.61 -28.33 -8.50
C VAL A 5 -15.16 -27.18 -9.40
N SER A 6 -15.97 -26.78 -10.39
CA SER A 6 -15.68 -25.60 -11.24
C SER A 6 -15.70 -24.32 -10.40
N LEU A 7 -16.77 -24.12 -9.62
CA LEU A 7 -16.93 -22.95 -8.75
C LEU A 7 -15.77 -22.81 -7.77
N LEU A 8 -15.36 -23.89 -7.10
CA LEU A 8 -14.24 -23.85 -6.16
C LEU A 8 -12.91 -23.51 -6.86
N ARG A 9 -12.68 -23.98 -8.10
CA ARG A 9 -11.50 -23.60 -8.88
C ARG A 9 -11.50 -22.12 -9.22
N GLU A 10 -12.63 -21.59 -9.68
CA GLU A 10 -12.80 -20.16 -9.98
C GLU A 10 -12.56 -19.29 -8.75
N LEU A 11 -13.08 -19.69 -7.58
CA LEU A 11 -12.85 -18.98 -6.32
C LEU A 11 -11.37 -19.02 -5.88
N ILE A 12 -10.68 -20.15 -6.08
CA ILE A 12 -9.23 -20.25 -5.82
C ILE A 12 -8.44 -19.33 -6.76
N GLU A 13 -8.80 -19.29 -8.04
CA GLU A 13 -8.17 -18.40 -9.03
C GLU A 13 -8.39 -16.92 -8.67
N ASN A 14 -9.60 -16.57 -8.24
CA ASN A 14 -9.93 -15.23 -7.77
C ASN A 14 -9.09 -14.84 -6.54
N ILE A 15 -8.95 -15.73 -5.54
CA ILE A 15 -8.09 -15.50 -4.38
C ILE A 15 -6.63 -15.27 -4.80
N ARG A 16 -6.11 -16.05 -5.76
CA ARG A 16 -4.74 -15.88 -6.26
C ARG A 16 -4.58 -14.53 -6.96
N ALA A 17 -5.50 -14.16 -7.84
CA ALA A 17 -5.45 -12.91 -8.58
C ALA A 17 -5.52 -11.68 -7.66
N THR A 18 -6.48 -11.67 -6.74
CA THR A 18 -6.64 -10.59 -5.74
C THR A 18 -5.46 -10.54 -4.78
N GLY A 19 -4.95 -11.68 -4.33
CA GLY A 19 -3.78 -11.78 -3.45
C GLY A 19 -2.49 -11.27 -4.11
N MET A 20 -2.24 -11.60 -5.39
CA MET A 20 -1.11 -11.05 -6.14
C MET A 20 -1.21 -9.54 -6.31
N THR A 21 -2.42 -9.03 -6.55
CA THR A 21 -2.68 -7.60 -6.69
C THR A 21 -2.40 -6.86 -5.38
N TRP A 22 -2.94 -7.35 -4.26
CA TRP A 22 -2.69 -6.78 -2.93
C TRP A 22 -1.19 -6.80 -2.58
N ALA A 23 -0.52 -7.94 -2.77
CA ALA A 23 0.91 -8.06 -2.51
C ALA A 23 1.74 -7.07 -3.35
N ARG A 24 1.39 -6.87 -4.62
CA ARG A 24 2.03 -5.86 -5.48
C ARG A 24 1.82 -4.44 -4.92
N LYS A 25 0.58 -4.05 -4.61
CA LYS A 25 0.28 -2.71 -4.07
C LYS A 25 0.98 -2.44 -2.73
N ARG A 26 1.08 -3.44 -1.85
CA ARG A 26 1.84 -3.36 -0.60
C ARG A 26 3.34 -3.14 -0.82
N ARG A 27 3.93 -3.78 -1.84
CA ARG A 27 5.34 -3.55 -2.21
C ARG A 27 5.56 -2.15 -2.77
N GLU A 28 4.67 -1.68 -3.65
CA GLU A 28 4.70 -0.30 -4.16
C GLU A 28 4.64 0.72 -3.02
N LEU A 29 3.71 0.54 -2.08
CA LEU A 29 3.59 1.40 -0.89
C LEU A 29 4.87 1.41 -0.05
N THR A 30 5.45 0.24 0.21
CA THR A 30 6.72 0.12 0.95
C THR A 30 7.85 0.88 0.25
N ALA A 31 7.92 0.77 -1.08
CA ALA A 31 8.92 1.49 -1.87
C ALA A 31 8.77 3.02 -1.72
N LEU A 32 7.54 3.53 -1.75
CA LEU A 32 7.26 4.96 -1.53
C LEU A 32 7.62 5.41 -0.12
N GLN A 33 7.30 4.61 0.91
CA GLN A 33 7.67 4.92 2.29
C GLN A 33 9.19 4.97 2.49
N ASN A 34 9.94 4.11 1.80
CA ASN A 34 11.39 4.15 1.79
C ASN A 34 11.92 5.38 1.04
N ARG A 35 11.36 5.69 -0.13
CA ARG A 35 11.70 6.90 -0.89
C ARG A 35 11.50 8.17 -0.07
N ARG A 36 10.37 8.29 0.65
CA ARG A 36 10.09 9.42 1.55
C ARG A 36 11.18 9.61 2.61
N LYS A 37 11.70 8.52 3.20
CA LYS A 37 12.80 8.60 4.18
C LYS A 37 14.07 9.15 3.54
N VAL A 38 14.39 8.71 2.33
CA VAL A 38 15.55 9.20 1.57
C VAL A 38 15.41 10.69 1.27
N VAL A 39 14.28 11.10 0.69
CA VAL A 39 13.98 12.51 0.38
C VAL A 39 14.11 13.40 1.62
N GLN A 40 13.60 12.95 2.78
CA GLN A 40 13.72 13.72 4.02
C GLN A 40 15.18 13.96 4.43
N LEU A 41 16.03 12.94 4.30
CA LEU A 41 17.45 13.03 4.64
C LEU A 41 18.20 13.93 3.66
N GLU A 42 17.93 13.77 2.35
CA GLU A 42 18.52 14.62 1.31
C GLU A 42 18.14 16.09 1.49
N LEU A 43 16.89 16.38 1.85
CA LEU A 43 16.43 17.74 2.15
C LEU A 43 17.09 18.30 3.40
N ARG A 44 17.16 17.52 4.48
CA ARG A 44 17.88 17.91 5.71
C ARG A 44 19.33 18.28 5.39
N ASP A 45 20.02 17.43 4.64
CA ASP A 45 21.44 17.61 4.34
C ASP A 45 21.68 18.84 3.44
N ARG A 46 20.78 19.09 2.47
CA ARG A 46 20.77 20.33 1.67
C ARG A 46 20.59 21.57 2.54
N LEU A 47 19.58 21.59 3.40
CA LEU A 47 19.31 22.73 4.30
C LEU A 47 20.48 23.02 5.25
N MET A 48 21.10 21.97 5.80
CA MET A 48 22.30 22.13 6.64
C MET A 48 23.49 22.70 5.86
N ALA A 49 23.71 22.24 4.63
CA ALA A 49 24.78 22.75 3.77
C ALA A 49 24.54 24.22 3.38
N GLU A 50 23.30 24.60 3.05
CA GLU A 50 22.91 25.97 2.74
C GLU A 50 23.11 26.90 3.94
N ALA A 51 22.69 26.49 5.14
CA ALA A 51 22.93 27.26 6.36
C ALA A 51 24.44 27.45 6.63
N ALA A 52 25.23 26.38 6.49
CA ALA A 52 26.68 26.45 6.66
C ALA A 52 27.34 27.40 5.65
N ALA A 53 26.88 27.42 4.39
CA ALA A 53 27.37 28.34 3.36
C ALA A 53 27.05 29.82 3.69
N ARG A 54 25.98 30.08 4.45
CA ARG A 54 25.64 31.43 4.97
C ARG A 54 26.36 31.78 6.28
N GLY A 55 27.17 30.88 6.83
CA GLY A 55 27.80 31.05 8.15
C GLY A 55 26.83 30.88 9.32
N GLU A 56 25.63 30.36 9.06
CA GLU A 56 24.62 30.06 10.07
C GLU A 56 24.83 28.65 10.63
N ARG A 57 24.38 28.42 11.88
CA ARG A 57 24.42 27.10 12.50
C ARG A 57 23.00 26.55 12.61
N LEU A 58 22.65 25.61 11.73
CA LEU A 58 21.39 24.87 11.78
C LEU A 58 21.61 23.52 12.47
N SER A 59 20.78 23.19 13.47
CA SER A 59 20.84 21.88 14.11
C SER A 59 20.21 20.82 13.18
N ALA A 60 20.68 19.58 13.29
CA ALA A 60 20.12 18.48 12.50
C ALA A 60 18.61 18.27 12.76
N THR A 61 18.15 18.52 13.98
CA THR A 61 16.73 18.45 14.34
C THR A 61 15.92 19.56 13.68
N ALA A 62 16.42 20.80 13.70
CA ALA A 62 15.74 21.92 13.04
C ALA A 62 15.65 21.72 11.53
N ALA A 63 16.75 21.29 10.90
CA ALA A 63 16.79 20.96 9.48
C ALA A 63 15.83 19.81 9.11
N LEU A 64 15.64 18.84 10.01
CA LEU A 64 14.70 17.74 9.78
C LEU A 64 13.24 18.20 9.83
N GLU A 65 12.89 19.10 10.75
CA GLU A 65 11.53 19.68 10.81
C GLU A 65 11.26 20.57 9.59
N GLU A 66 12.24 21.38 9.18
CA GLU A 66 12.12 22.19 7.97
C GLU A 66 12.02 21.32 6.70
N ALA A 67 12.77 20.22 6.62
CA ALA A 67 12.64 19.24 5.56
C ALA A 67 11.23 18.62 5.48
N ARG A 68 10.53 18.45 6.61
CA ARG A 68 9.14 17.96 6.63
C ARG A 68 8.13 18.97 6.11
N ALA A 69 8.44 20.26 6.23
CA ALA A 69 7.63 21.33 5.66
C ALA A 69 7.92 21.57 4.17
N HIS A 70 8.96 20.95 3.62
CA HIS A 70 9.36 21.16 2.22
C HIS A 70 8.33 20.57 1.23
N PRO A 71 8.02 21.26 0.11
CA PRO A 71 7.04 20.78 -0.86
C PRO A 71 7.33 19.38 -1.42
N GLU A 72 8.60 19.04 -1.67
CA GLU A 72 8.99 17.70 -2.14
C GLU A 72 8.63 16.59 -1.13
N TYR A 73 8.77 16.87 0.17
CA TYR A 73 8.40 15.91 1.22
C TYR A 73 6.88 15.77 1.32
N ILE A 74 6.15 16.88 1.24
CA ILE A 74 4.68 16.89 1.25
C ILE A 74 4.13 16.11 0.04
N ALA A 75 4.68 16.34 -1.16
CA ALA A 75 4.29 15.57 -2.35
C ALA A 75 4.51 14.06 -2.20
N CYS A 76 5.58 13.64 -1.51
CA CYS A 76 5.78 12.23 -1.17
C CYS A 76 4.69 11.69 -0.22
N LEU A 77 4.23 12.49 0.74
CA LEU A 77 3.14 12.10 1.64
C LEU A 77 1.82 11.93 0.88
N ASP A 78 1.52 12.83 -0.04
CA ASP A 78 0.32 12.74 -0.88
C ASP A 78 0.35 11.47 -1.76
N GLU A 79 1.49 11.19 -2.39
CA GLU A 79 1.68 9.96 -3.18
C GLU A 79 1.51 8.69 -2.32
N ILE A 80 2.04 8.70 -1.09
CA ILE A 80 1.87 7.61 -0.13
C ILE A 80 0.40 7.46 0.28
N ALA A 81 -0.32 8.55 0.55
CA ALA A 81 -1.71 8.50 0.94
C ALA A 81 -2.59 7.89 -0.16
N LEU A 82 -2.37 8.29 -1.42
CA LEU A 82 -3.05 7.70 -2.57
C LEU A 82 -2.73 6.20 -2.70
N LYS A 83 -1.45 5.83 -2.57
CA LYS A 83 -1.04 4.42 -2.67
C LYS A 83 -1.54 3.57 -1.51
N GLN A 84 -1.67 4.14 -0.31
CA GLN A 84 -2.25 3.48 0.85
C GLN A 84 -3.70 3.11 0.57
N PHE A 85 -4.49 4.05 0.05
CA PHE A 85 -5.87 3.78 -0.36
C PHE A 85 -5.97 2.65 -1.39
N GLU A 86 -5.10 2.63 -2.41
CA GLU A 86 -5.06 1.53 -3.39
C GLU A 86 -4.72 0.18 -2.76
N ALA A 87 -3.79 0.15 -1.80
CA ALA A 87 -3.39 -1.05 -1.09
C ALA A 87 -4.53 -1.59 -0.20
N ASP A 88 -5.22 -0.69 0.50
CA ASP A 88 -6.35 -1.02 1.38
C ASP A 88 -7.54 -1.53 0.56
N ALA A 89 -7.86 -0.89 -0.57
CA ALA A 89 -8.90 -1.37 -1.49
C ALA A 89 -8.58 -2.78 -2.03
N ALA A 90 -7.32 -3.04 -2.38
CA ALA A 90 -6.88 -4.36 -2.82
C ALA A 90 -6.95 -5.42 -1.69
N GLU A 91 -6.70 -5.01 -0.44
CA GLU A 91 -6.84 -5.88 0.74
C GLU A 91 -8.29 -6.28 0.97
N VAL A 92 -9.22 -5.33 0.85
CA VAL A 92 -10.67 -5.60 0.94
C VAL A 92 -11.10 -6.61 -0.13
N ALA A 93 -10.65 -6.44 -1.38
CA ALA A 93 -10.96 -7.39 -2.45
C ALA A 93 -10.41 -8.80 -2.16
N TYR A 94 -9.17 -8.89 -1.68
CA TYR A 94 -8.55 -10.18 -1.32
C TYR A 94 -9.25 -10.86 -0.15
N THR A 95 -9.59 -10.11 0.90
CA THR A 95 -10.30 -10.64 2.08
C THR A 95 -11.72 -11.08 1.74
N ALA A 96 -12.42 -10.33 0.89
CA ALA A 96 -13.73 -10.71 0.36
C ALA A 96 -13.66 -12.01 -0.47
N ALA A 97 -12.67 -12.14 -1.36
CA ALA A 97 -12.47 -13.37 -2.15
C ALA A 97 -12.25 -14.60 -1.25
N ARG A 98 -11.47 -14.44 -0.16
CA ARG A 98 -11.28 -15.50 0.84
C ARG A 98 -12.57 -15.85 1.59
N ALA A 99 -13.36 -14.84 1.96
CA ALA A 99 -14.63 -15.05 2.64
C ALA A 99 -15.62 -15.82 1.76
N LEU A 100 -15.72 -15.48 0.47
CA LEU A 100 -16.57 -16.18 -0.50
C LEU A 100 -16.17 -17.66 -0.65
N PHE A 101 -14.87 -17.94 -0.77
CA PHE A 101 -14.38 -19.32 -0.81
C PHE A 101 -14.69 -20.09 0.47
N GLN A 102 -14.51 -19.46 1.63
CA GLN A 102 -14.84 -20.09 2.92
C GLN A 102 -16.33 -20.42 3.00
N ALA A 103 -17.20 -19.48 2.60
CA ALA A 103 -18.64 -19.68 2.56
C ALA A 103 -19.03 -20.85 1.64
N ALA A 104 -18.42 -20.94 0.45
CA ALA A 104 -18.66 -22.02 -0.51
C ALA A 104 -18.25 -23.41 0.03
N ILE A 105 -17.22 -23.49 0.87
CA ILE A 105 -16.83 -24.74 1.53
C ILE A 105 -17.81 -25.09 2.66
N THR A 106 -18.25 -24.11 3.45
CA THR A 106 -19.07 -24.36 4.65
C THR A 106 -20.55 -24.58 4.36
N ALA A 107 -21.08 -24.01 3.27
CA ALA A 107 -22.48 -24.11 2.87
C ALA A 107 -22.62 -24.32 1.34
N PRO A 108 -22.22 -25.51 0.82
CA PRO A 108 -22.15 -25.77 -0.62
C PRO A 108 -23.50 -25.69 -1.35
N ASP A 109 -24.61 -25.90 -0.67
CA ASP A 109 -25.95 -25.86 -1.26
C ASP A 109 -26.56 -24.44 -1.32
N GLU A 110 -26.13 -23.52 -0.45
CA GLU A 110 -26.57 -22.11 -0.44
C GLU A 110 -25.67 -21.21 -1.31
N ALA A 111 -24.38 -21.53 -1.43
CA ALA A 111 -23.45 -20.78 -2.27
C ALA A 111 -23.80 -20.80 -3.77
N GLY A 112 -24.46 -21.87 -4.25
CA GLY A 112 -24.98 -21.95 -5.61
C GLY A 112 -26.12 -20.98 -5.92
N GLN A 113 -26.79 -20.42 -4.90
CA GLN A 113 -27.85 -19.43 -5.07
C GLN A 113 -27.36 -17.97 -4.97
N LEU A 114 -26.20 -17.73 -4.35
CA LEU A 114 -25.58 -16.40 -4.25
C LEU A 114 -24.70 -16.05 -5.45
N ALA A 115 -24.33 -17.04 -6.27
CA ALA A 115 -23.51 -16.88 -7.48
C ALA A 115 -24.34 -16.86 -8.79
N ALA A 116 -25.66 -17.06 -8.72
CA ALA A 116 -26.61 -16.99 -9.84
C ALA A 116 -27.37 -15.66 -9.84
#